data_AF-A0A259DG99-F1
#
_entry.id   AF-A0A259DG99-F1
#
_cell.length_a   1.000
_cell.length_b   1.000
_cell.length_c   1.000
_cell.angle_alpha   90.00
_cell.angle_beta   90.00
_cell.angle_gamma   90.00
#
_symmetry.space_group_name_H-M   'P 1'
#
loop_
_entity.id
_entity.type
_entity.pdbx_description
1 polymer ?
#
loop_
_entity_poly.entity_id
_entity_poly.type
_entity_poly.pdbx_seq_one_letter_code
_entity_poly.pdbx_strand_id
1 'polypeptide(L)'
;GQIYNSNRYTLTGLVNGLGCELIDLGIVPDTLAATEAALARAASLADVIVTSGGVSVGEADFVKAAVEKLGRIEMWKVAMKPGKPIVYGRVGEADFIGLPGNPVSAFATFCLFIRPFLLKRMGAAQVLYRAFPMRSASSWHKAGDRREFLRARIEADGRVAIYPNQSSGVLTSCAWGDGFIDLQIGQTIQPDDWVRFIPFSEVLG
;
A
#
# COMPACT_ATOMS: atom_id res chain seq x y z
N GLY A 1 -15.62 18.31 -3.47
CA GLY A 1 -15.25 18.12 -2.06
C GLY A 1 -13.73 18.12 -1.96
N GLN A 2 -13.17 18.80 -0.96
CA GLN A 2 -11.72 18.78 -0.70
C GLN A 2 -11.46 17.88 0.51
N ILE A 3 -10.40 17.08 0.45
CA ILE A 3 -9.97 16.21 1.54
C ILE A 3 -8.49 16.47 1.84
N TYR A 4 -8.09 16.39 3.10
CA TYR A 4 -6.70 16.54 3.51
C TYR A 4 -5.84 15.36 2.99
N ASN A 5 -4.63 15.67 2.51
CA ASN A 5 -3.69 14.67 2.00
C ASN A 5 -2.99 13.91 3.15
N SER A 6 -3.68 12.91 3.70
CA SER A 6 -3.16 12.03 4.75
C SER A 6 -2.09 11.05 4.25
N ASN A 7 -2.10 10.72 2.95
CA ASN A 7 -1.14 9.78 2.36
C ASN A 7 0.28 10.34 2.41
N ARG A 8 0.47 11.62 2.11
CA ARG A 8 1.79 12.28 2.15
C ARG A 8 2.46 12.10 3.52
N TYR A 9 1.73 12.38 4.61
CA TYR A 9 2.25 12.21 5.97
C TYR A 9 2.54 10.74 6.31
N THR A 10 1.62 9.84 5.94
CA THR A 10 1.78 8.40 6.18
C THR A 10 3.01 7.85 5.46
N LEU A 11 3.15 8.14 4.17
CA LEU A 11 4.28 7.70 3.36
C LEU A 11 5.60 8.32 3.82
N THR A 12 5.58 9.59 4.25
CA THR A 12 6.77 10.24 4.82
C THR A 12 7.29 9.47 6.02
N GLY A 13 6.42 9.14 6.98
CA GLY A 13 6.81 8.35 8.16
C GLY A 13 7.36 6.96 7.79
N LEU A 14 6.69 6.28 6.87
CA LEU A 14 7.07 4.95 6.41
C LEU A 14 8.42 4.93 5.66
N VAL A 15 8.67 5.89 4.77
CA VAL A 15 9.93 6.00 4.01
C VAL A 15 11.09 6.36 4.95
N ASN A 16 10.87 7.32 5.85
CA ASN A 16 11.88 7.72 6.83
C ASN A 16 12.22 6.56 7.78
N GLY A 17 11.23 5.75 8.18
CA GLY A 17 11.44 4.56 9.01
C GLY A 17 12.34 3.50 8.35
N LEU A 18 12.43 3.48 7.02
CA LEU A 18 13.35 2.61 6.27
C LEU A 18 14.76 3.21 6.08
N GLY A 19 14.99 4.46 6.52
CA GLY A 19 16.26 5.16 6.32
C GLY A 19 16.48 5.63 4.88
N CYS A 20 15.44 5.71 4.06
CA CYS A 20 15.53 6.27 2.71
C CYS A 20 15.54 7.81 2.75
N GLU A 21 16.23 8.43 1.79
CA GLU A 21 16.13 9.87 1.56
C GLU A 21 14.81 10.21 0.86
N LEU A 22 13.98 11.05 1.48
CA LEU A 22 12.71 11.48 0.93
C LEU A 22 12.84 12.83 0.21
N ILE A 23 12.58 12.83 -1.10
CA ILE A 23 12.43 14.05 -1.90
C ILE A 23 10.94 14.33 -2.12
N ASP A 24 10.40 15.27 -1.36
CA ASP A 24 8.99 15.60 -1.40
C ASP A 24 8.68 16.69 -2.45
N LEU A 25 8.00 16.28 -3.53
CA LEU A 25 7.60 17.17 -4.62
C LEU A 25 6.19 17.78 -4.46
N GLY A 26 5.51 17.50 -3.34
CA GLY A 26 4.22 18.11 -3.01
C GLY A 26 3.05 17.60 -3.85
N ILE A 27 2.03 18.46 -4.00
CA ILE A 27 0.81 18.14 -4.77
C ILE A 27 1.00 18.62 -6.21
N VAL A 28 0.82 17.71 -7.16
CA VAL A 28 0.89 18.00 -8.59
C VAL A 28 -0.51 18.40 -9.10
N PRO A 29 -0.64 19.50 -9.87
CA PRO A 29 -1.89 19.85 -10.53
C PRO A 29 -2.43 18.72 -11.41
N ASP A 30 -3.74 18.57 -11.46
CA ASP A 30 -4.43 17.51 -12.20
C ASP A 30 -4.47 17.80 -13.72
N THR A 31 -3.29 17.84 -14.33
CA THR A 31 -3.09 18.00 -15.78
C THR A 31 -1.98 17.09 -16.26
N LEU A 32 -2.08 16.62 -17.51
CA LEU A 32 -1.04 15.77 -18.12
C LEU A 32 0.33 16.47 -18.12
N ALA A 33 0.39 17.73 -18.56
CA ALA A 33 1.65 18.47 -18.65
C ALA A 33 2.34 18.64 -17.29
N ALA A 34 1.58 18.97 -16.23
CA ALA A 34 2.15 19.08 -14.89
C ALA A 34 2.62 17.71 -14.35
N THR A 35 1.89 16.64 -14.65
CA THR A 35 2.25 15.27 -14.28
C THR A 35 3.54 14.83 -14.97
N GLU A 36 3.65 15.05 -16.28
CA GLU A 36 4.87 14.77 -17.04
C GLU A 36 6.07 15.54 -16.49
N ALA A 37 5.94 16.85 -16.26
CA ALA A 37 7.02 17.67 -15.73
C ALA A 37 7.46 17.21 -14.33
N ALA A 38 6.51 16.87 -13.46
CA ALA A 38 6.79 16.37 -12.12
C ALA A 38 7.50 15.00 -12.15
N LEU A 39 7.05 14.07 -12.99
CA LEU A 39 7.66 12.75 -13.13
C LEU A 39 9.07 12.84 -13.73
N ALA A 40 9.27 13.66 -14.77
CA ALA A 40 10.60 13.88 -15.36
C ALA A 40 11.57 14.48 -14.33
N ARG A 41 11.12 15.46 -13.55
CA ARG A 41 11.92 16.04 -12.45
C ARG A 41 12.21 15.01 -11.36
N ALA A 42 11.24 14.18 -10.98
CA ALA A 42 11.44 13.14 -9.97
C ALA A 42 12.49 12.13 -10.42
N ALA A 43 12.42 11.70 -11.68
CA ALA A 43 13.37 10.74 -12.27
C ALA A 43 14.80 11.26 -12.33
N SER A 44 15.01 12.58 -12.42
CA SER A 44 16.36 13.16 -12.39
C SER A 44 16.92 13.37 -10.97
N LEU A 45 16.10 13.17 -9.94
CA LEU A 45 16.47 13.42 -8.53
C LEU A 45 16.49 12.16 -7.67
N ALA A 46 15.75 11.11 -8.06
CA ALA A 46 15.53 9.95 -7.20
C ALA A 46 15.61 8.62 -7.95
N ASP A 47 16.00 7.57 -7.23
CA ASP A 47 16.04 6.18 -7.66
C ASP A 47 14.67 5.51 -7.82
N VAL A 48 13.70 5.99 -7.03
CA VAL A 48 12.33 5.45 -6.94
C VAL A 48 11.36 6.61 -6.79
N ILE A 49 10.36 6.63 -7.65
CA ILE A 49 9.26 7.60 -7.65
C ILE A 49 8.03 6.92 -7.09
N VAL A 50 7.43 7.50 -6.05
CA VAL A 50 6.15 7.03 -5.49
C VAL A 50 5.09 8.12 -5.64
N THR A 51 3.97 7.80 -6.27
CA THR A 51 2.80 8.68 -6.31
C THR A 51 1.67 8.10 -5.46
N SER A 52 0.81 8.95 -4.91
CA SER A 52 -0.42 8.52 -4.25
C SER A 52 -1.62 9.24 -4.86
N GLY A 53 -2.58 8.48 -5.37
CA GLY A 53 -3.67 9.05 -6.19
C GLY A 53 -3.30 9.10 -7.67
N GLY A 54 -4.24 9.51 -8.51
CA GLY A 54 -4.07 9.55 -9.97
C GLY A 54 -4.18 8.19 -10.68
N VAL A 55 -3.78 7.08 -10.05
CA VAL A 55 -3.77 5.72 -10.65
C VAL A 55 -5.10 4.96 -10.64
N SER A 56 -6.22 5.67 -10.76
CA SER A 56 -7.56 5.06 -10.72
C SER A 56 -8.03 4.63 -12.10
N VAL A 57 -9.01 3.73 -12.16
CA VAL A 57 -9.65 3.25 -13.39
C VAL A 57 -10.57 4.27 -14.08
N GLY A 58 -10.42 5.56 -13.79
CA GLY A 58 -11.26 6.65 -14.33
C GLY A 58 -10.69 7.26 -15.63
N GLU A 59 -11.54 7.99 -16.36
CA GLU A 59 -11.31 8.48 -17.73
C GLU A 59 -10.19 9.53 -17.91
N ALA A 60 -9.44 9.88 -16.87
CA ALA A 60 -8.30 10.79 -16.96
C ALA A 60 -7.15 10.36 -16.04
N ASP A 61 -6.61 9.16 -16.24
CA ASP A 61 -5.38 8.74 -15.55
C ASP A 61 -4.16 9.39 -16.23
N PHE A 62 -3.93 10.67 -15.92
CA PHE A 62 -2.77 11.42 -16.41
C PHE A 62 -1.45 10.78 -15.98
N VAL A 63 -1.44 10.05 -14.86
CA VAL A 63 -0.26 9.34 -14.38
C VAL A 63 0.11 8.23 -15.35
N LYS A 64 -0.87 7.43 -15.78
CA LYS A 64 -0.63 6.38 -16.79
C LYS A 64 -0.04 6.96 -18.07
N ALA A 65 -0.71 7.95 -18.66
CA ALA A 65 -0.29 8.56 -19.92
C ALA A 65 1.11 9.20 -19.81
N ALA A 66 1.41 9.88 -18.69
CA ALA A 66 2.70 10.49 -18.47
C ALA A 66 3.82 9.45 -18.30
N VAL A 67 3.58 8.36 -17.57
CA VAL A 67 4.56 7.28 -17.40
C VAL A 67 4.82 6.55 -18.72
N GLU A 68 3.78 6.25 -19.51
CA GLU A 68 3.95 5.62 -20.84
C GLU A 68 4.70 6.53 -21.82
N LYS A 69 4.57 7.85 -21.70
CA LYS A 69 5.32 8.81 -22.53
C LYS A 69 6.79 8.92 -22.11
N LEU A 70 7.07 8.94 -20.81
CA LEU A 70 8.41 9.17 -20.27
C LEU A 70 9.19 7.86 -20.00
N GLY A 71 8.53 6.71 -20.18
CA GLY A 71 9.10 5.41 -19.91
C GLY A 71 8.11 4.30 -20.24
N ARG A 72 7.76 3.47 -19.27
CA ARG A 72 6.91 2.28 -19.51
C ARG A 72 6.21 1.81 -18.25
N ILE A 73 5.10 1.08 -18.44
CA ILE A 73 4.38 0.40 -17.39
C ILE A 73 4.59 -1.11 -17.55
N GLU A 74 4.92 -1.79 -16.44
CA GLU A 74 5.21 -3.22 -16.44
C GLU A 74 4.14 -4.04 -15.69
N MET A 75 3.51 -3.45 -14.67
CA MET A 75 2.45 -4.11 -13.91
C MET A 75 1.32 -3.13 -13.60
N TRP A 76 0.08 -3.62 -13.74
CA TRP A 76 -1.11 -2.86 -13.43
C TRP A 76 -2.14 -3.71 -12.69
N LYS A 77 -2.40 -3.34 -11.43
CA LYS A 77 -3.30 -4.00 -10.47
C LYS A 77 -2.73 -5.28 -9.84
N VAL A 78 -3.19 -5.51 -8.62
CA VAL A 78 -3.03 -6.78 -7.89
C VAL A 78 -4.40 -7.22 -7.39
N ALA A 79 -4.63 -8.54 -7.35
CA ALA A 79 -5.85 -9.14 -6.82
C ALA A 79 -5.87 -9.13 -5.28
N MET A 80 -5.85 -7.93 -4.70
CA MET A 80 -5.87 -7.70 -3.26
C MET A 80 -6.93 -6.70 -2.81
N LYS A 81 -7.24 -6.72 -1.51
CA LYS A 81 -8.09 -5.75 -0.84
C LYS A 81 -7.58 -5.49 0.58
N PRO A 82 -7.42 -4.22 1.02
CA PRO A 82 -7.41 -3.00 0.19
C PRO A 82 -6.19 -2.97 -0.75
N GLY A 83 -6.14 -2.05 -1.72
CA GLY A 83 -4.96 -1.90 -2.60
C GLY A 83 -5.05 -2.45 -4.04
N LYS A 84 -6.25 -2.63 -4.60
CA LYS A 84 -6.42 -3.18 -5.97
C LYS A 84 -5.53 -2.51 -7.04
N PRO A 85 -5.52 -1.17 -7.22
CA PRO A 85 -4.61 -0.55 -8.17
C PRO A 85 -3.24 -0.31 -7.52
N ILE A 86 -2.25 -1.09 -7.89
CA ILE A 86 -0.84 -0.72 -7.77
C ILE A 86 -0.28 -0.71 -9.19
N VAL A 87 0.47 0.33 -9.52
CA VAL A 87 1.13 0.47 -10.81
C VAL A 87 2.62 0.37 -10.57
N TYR A 88 3.30 -0.43 -11.37
CA TYR A 88 4.75 -0.45 -11.42
C TYR A 88 5.24 -0.25 -12.85
N GLY A 89 6.30 0.52 -13.00
CA GLY A 89 6.91 0.85 -14.27
C GLY A 89 8.22 1.57 -14.09
N ARG A 90 8.64 2.30 -15.13
CA ARG A 90 9.82 3.16 -15.11
C ARG A 90 9.55 4.51 -15.76
N VAL A 91 10.25 5.52 -15.28
CA VAL A 91 10.34 6.86 -15.87
C VAL A 91 11.84 7.16 -16.02
N GLY A 92 12.35 7.19 -17.25
CA GLY A 92 13.80 7.11 -17.47
C GLY A 92 14.40 5.87 -16.80
N GLU A 93 15.44 6.07 -15.97
CA GLU A 93 16.09 5.01 -15.19
C GLU A 93 15.45 4.77 -13.81
N ALA A 94 14.60 5.70 -13.34
CA ALA A 94 13.96 5.58 -12.04
C ALA A 94 12.80 4.59 -12.07
N ASP A 95 12.70 3.76 -11.02
CA ASP A 95 11.54 2.89 -10.84
C ASP A 95 10.33 3.73 -10.41
N PHE A 96 9.17 3.45 -10.98
CA PHE A 96 7.92 4.17 -10.70
C PHE A 96 6.92 3.25 -10.02
N ILE A 97 6.37 3.69 -8.89
CA ILE A 97 5.30 2.99 -8.16
C ILE A 97 4.13 3.93 -7.90
N GLY A 98 2.99 3.64 -8.52
CA GLY A 98 1.75 4.38 -8.31
C GLY A 98 0.84 3.72 -7.30
N LEU A 99 0.52 4.44 -6.21
CA LEU A 99 -0.34 3.97 -5.13
C LEU A 99 -1.79 4.47 -5.25
N PRO A 100 -2.77 3.69 -4.77
CA PRO A 100 -4.15 4.14 -4.67
C PRO A 100 -4.29 5.42 -3.82
N GLY A 101 -5.29 6.25 -4.14
CA GLY A 101 -5.59 7.46 -3.35
C GLY A 101 -6.17 7.19 -1.96
N ASN A 102 -6.76 6.01 -1.74
CA ASN A 102 -7.37 5.67 -0.45
C ASN A 102 -6.30 5.38 0.62
N PRO A 103 -6.35 6.02 1.81
CA PRO A 103 -5.27 5.94 2.79
C PRO A 103 -4.88 4.56 3.27
N VAL A 104 -5.86 3.71 3.61
CA VAL A 104 -5.56 2.33 4.02
C VAL A 104 -4.97 1.54 2.84
N SER A 105 -5.40 1.83 1.62
CA SER A 105 -4.87 1.15 0.44
C SER A 105 -3.42 1.55 0.18
N ALA A 106 -3.10 2.85 0.29
CA ALA A 106 -1.72 3.33 0.20
C ALA A 106 -0.83 2.71 1.28
N PHE A 107 -1.29 2.72 2.55
CA PHE A 107 -0.58 2.11 3.68
C PHE A 107 -0.32 0.61 3.48
N ALA A 108 -1.35 -0.18 3.19
CA ALA A 108 -1.23 -1.62 3.00
C ALA A 108 -0.34 -1.95 1.78
N THR A 109 -0.49 -1.22 0.68
CA THR A 109 0.33 -1.42 -0.52
C THR A 109 1.80 -1.07 -0.26
N PHE A 110 2.06 -0.01 0.52
CA PHE A 110 3.42 0.31 0.93
C PHE A 110 4.03 -0.85 1.74
N CYS A 111 3.34 -1.27 2.81
CA CYS A 111 3.80 -2.32 3.70
C CYS A 111 4.11 -3.64 2.97
N LEU A 112 3.21 -4.04 2.06
CA LEU A 112 3.23 -5.35 1.44
C LEU A 112 4.06 -5.41 0.15
N PHE A 113 4.28 -4.28 -0.54
CA PHE A 113 4.98 -4.24 -1.84
C PHE A 113 6.15 -3.26 -1.86
N ILE A 114 5.94 -1.99 -1.46
CA ILE A 114 7.00 -0.97 -1.57
C ILE A 114 8.12 -1.24 -0.58
N ARG A 115 7.82 -1.56 0.69
CA ARG A 115 8.83 -1.89 1.69
C ARG A 115 9.76 -3.03 1.23
N PRO A 116 9.27 -4.24 0.86
CA PRO A 116 10.16 -5.30 0.41
C PRO A 116 10.93 -4.93 -0.85
N PHE A 117 10.34 -4.12 -1.74
CA PHE A 117 11.02 -3.61 -2.93
C PHE A 117 12.18 -2.68 -2.58
N LEU A 118 11.96 -1.67 -1.72
CA LEU A 118 12.99 -0.75 -1.27
C LEU A 118 14.12 -1.47 -0.51
N LEU A 119 13.76 -2.36 0.42
CA LEU A 119 14.75 -3.18 1.13
C LEU A 119 15.60 -4.00 0.16
N LYS A 120 14.99 -4.58 -0.89
CA LYS A 120 15.73 -5.33 -1.91
C LYS A 120 16.67 -4.44 -2.71
N ARG A 121 16.22 -3.24 -3.11
CA ARG A 121 17.04 -2.22 -3.79
C ARG A 121 18.23 -1.77 -2.93
N MET A 122 18.04 -1.69 -1.62
CA MET A 122 19.10 -1.37 -0.64
C MET A 122 20.04 -2.56 -0.35
N GLY A 123 19.84 -3.71 -0.98
CA GLY A 123 20.72 -4.88 -0.84
C GLY A 123 20.37 -5.82 0.33
N ALA A 124 19.23 -5.64 1.00
CA ALA A 124 18.82 -6.54 2.06
C ALA A 124 18.53 -7.96 1.54
N ALA A 125 18.98 -8.97 2.30
CA ALA A 125 18.75 -10.38 1.97
C ALA A 125 17.34 -10.84 2.35
N GLN A 126 16.86 -10.44 3.53
CA GLN A 126 15.51 -10.73 4.01
C GLN A 126 14.62 -9.49 3.87
N VAL A 127 13.67 -9.55 2.95
CA VAL A 127 12.81 -8.39 2.61
C VAL A 127 11.34 -8.64 2.90
N LEU A 128 10.93 -9.92 2.89
CA LEU A 128 9.55 -10.30 3.13
C LEU A 128 9.23 -10.28 4.62
N TYR A 129 8.03 -9.82 4.94
CA TYR A 129 7.47 -9.87 6.28
C TYR A 129 7.23 -11.33 6.72
N ARG A 130 7.28 -11.57 8.03
CA ARG A 130 6.81 -12.84 8.59
C ARG A 130 5.33 -12.76 8.92
N ALA A 131 4.67 -13.90 8.87
CA ALA A 131 3.31 -14.06 9.33
C ALA A 131 3.25 -15.24 10.30
N PHE A 132 2.36 -15.13 11.28
CA PHE A 132 2.23 -16.09 12.37
C PHE A 132 0.82 -16.67 12.38
N PRO A 133 0.67 -17.97 12.62
CA PRO A 133 -0.65 -18.55 12.86
C PRO A 133 -1.17 -18.05 14.21
N MET A 134 -2.36 -17.43 14.20
CA MET A 134 -3.05 -16.95 15.41
C MET A 134 -4.50 -17.40 15.38
N ARG A 135 -5.14 -17.51 16.55
CA ARG A 135 -6.58 -17.81 16.62
C ARG A 135 -7.40 -16.54 16.46
N SER A 136 -8.48 -16.61 15.69
CA SER A 136 -9.40 -15.48 15.54
C SER A 136 -10.32 -15.33 16.76
N ALA A 137 -10.53 -14.10 17.23
CA ALA A 137 -11.59 -13.73 18.17
C ALA A 137 -12.89 -13.31 17.44
N SER A 138 -12.82 -13.12 16.12
CA SER A 138 -13.91 -12.57 15.31
C SER A 138 -14.36 -13.55 14.23
N SER A 139 -15.54 -13.31 13.68
CA SER A 139 -15.98 -13.96 12.46
C SER A 139 -15.80 -13.08 11.24
N TRP A 140 -15.68 -13.71 10.07
CA TRP A 140 -15.69 -13.06 8.77
C TRP A 140 -16.45 -13.92 7.79
N HIS A 141 -17.74 -13.64 7.63
CA HIS A 141 -18.65 -14.55 6.91
C HIS A 141 -18.65 -14.36 5.39
N LYS A 142 -18.09 -13.24 4.90
CA LYS A 142 -18.13 -12.91 3.48
C LYS A 142 -16.83 -13.33 2.80
N ALA A 143 -16.88 -14.44 2.06
CA ALA A 143 -15.84 -14.84 1.15
C ALA A 143 -15.61 -13.75 0.08
N GLY A 144 -14.34 -13.37 -0.12
CA GLY A 144 -13.92 -12.39 -1.11
C GLY A 144 -13.49 -13.03 -2.44
N ASP A 145 -13.52 -12.24 -3.51
CA ASP A 145 -13.00 -12.58 -4.85
C ASP A 145 -11.49 -12.29 -5.00
N ARG A 146 -10.87 -11.75 -3.94
CA ARG A 146 -9.49 -11.29 -3.87
C ARG A 146 -8.94 -11.61 -2.50
N ARG A 147 -7.61 -11.68 -2.40
CA ARG A 147 -6.92 -11.83 -1.13
C ARG A 147 -7.17 -10.59 -0.27
N GLU A 148 -7.66 -10.77 0.96
CA GLU A 148 -7.98 -9.65 1.85
C GLU A 148 -6.94 -9.52 2.95
N PHE A 149 -6.48 -8.29 3.19
CA PHE A 149 -5.61 -7.93 4.29
C PHE A 149 -6.44 -7.15 5.32
N LEU A 150 -7.11 -7.91 6.21
CA LEU A 150 -8.02 -7.34 7.19
C LEU A 150 -7.23 -6.71 8.33
N ARG A 151 -7.54 -5.47 8.72
CA ARG A 151 -6.89 -4.88 9.90
C ARG A 151 -7.44 -5.56 11.15
N ALA A 152 -6.53 -5.99 12.00
CA ALA A 152 -6.86 -6.71 13.22
C ALA A 152 -5.91 -6.31 14.36
N ARG A 153 -6.37 -6.53 15.59
CA ARG A 153 -5.63 -6.27 16.83
C ARG A 153 -5.48 -7.56 17.61
N ILE A 154 -4.37 -7.72 18.33
CA ILE A 154 -4.18 -8.81 19.26
C ILE A 154 -4.89 -8.43 20.57
N GLU A 155 -5.82 -9.27 21.01
CA GLU A 155 -6.53 -9.11 22.28
C GLU A 155 -5.70 -9.66 23.45
N ALA A 156 -6.10 -9.33 24.68
CA ALA A 156 -5.39 -9.74 25.89
C ALA A 156 -5.29 -11.27 26.08
N ASP A 157 -6.21 -12.02 25.47
CA ASP A 157 -6.21 -13.49 25.48
C ASP A 157 -5.33 -14.11 24.37
N GLY A 158 -4.63 -13.28 23.59
CA GLY A 158 -3.73 -13.68 22.51
C GLY A 158 -4.43 -13.98 21.18
N ARG A 159 -5.76 -13.83 21.09
CA ARG A 159 -6.49 -13.98 19.81
C ARG A 159 -6.50 -12.68 19.02
N VAL A 160 -6.81 -12.76 17.72
CA VAL A 160 -6.87 -11.59 16.84
C VAL A 160 -8.32 -11.16 16.57
N ALA A 161 -8.66 -9.92 16.89
CA ALA A 161 -9.96 -9.32 16.63
C ALA A 161 -9.93 -8.48 15.35
N ILE A 162 -10.91 -8.67 14.47
CA ILE A 162 -11.04 -7.93 13.21
C ILE A 162 -11.67 -6.57 13.47
N TYR A 163 -11.07 -5.50 12.94
CA TYR A 163 -11.69 -4.17 13.03
C TYR A 163 -13.04 -4.16 12.26
N PRO A 164 -14.16 -3.73 12.84
CA PRO A 164 -15.47 -3.88 12.18
C PRO A 164 -15.59 -3.15 10.84
N ASN A 165 -15.03 -1.95 10.72
CA ASN A 165 -15.11 -1.13 9.50
C ASN A 165 -13.84 -1.24 8.65
N GLN A 166 -13.84 -2.20 7.72
CA GLN A 166 -12.71 -2.50 6.84
C GLN A 166 -12.65 -1.58 5.59
N SER A 167 -13.36 -0.44 5.56
CA SER A 167 -13.31 0.52 4.43
C SER A 167 -11.88 1.05 4.19
N SER A 168 -11.52 1.24 2.92
CA SER A 168 -10.18 1.70 2.53
C SER A 168 -9.92 3.19 2.86
N GLY A 169 -10.96 3.94 3.20
CA GLY A 169 -10.87 5.35 3.63
C GLY A 169 -10.64 5.54 5.13
N VAL A 170 -10.80 4.50 5.94
CA VAL A 170 -10.84 4.60 7.41
C VAL A 170 -9.44 4.35 7.97
N LEU A 171 -8.57 5.36 7.91
CA LEU A 171 -7.17 5.22 8.36
C LEU A 171 -7.05 4.88 9.85
N THR A 172 -8.03 5.26 10.68
CA THR A 172 -8.08 4.90 12.11
C THR A 172 -8.03 3.39 12.36
N SER A 173 -8.47 2.57 11.40
CA SER A 173 -8.35 1.11 11.47
C SER A 173 -6.90 0.62 11.50
N CYS A 174 -5.97 1.37 10.88
CA CYS A 174 -4.53 1.05 10.89
C CYS A 174 -3.86 1.54 12.18
N ALA A 175 -4.33 2.65 12.76
CA ALA A 175 -3.84 3.12 14.06
C ALA A 175 -4.35 2.25 15.22
N TRP A 176 -5.52 1.65 15.07
CA TRP A 176 -6.11 0.74 16.07
C TRP A 176 -5.53 -0.68 16.02
N GLY A 177 -5.16 -1.16 14.83
CA GLY A 177 -4.72 -2.53 14.63
C GLY A 177 -3.24 -2.75 14.98
N ASP A 178 -2.90 -4.01 15.24
CA ASP A 178 -1.53 -4.47 15.42
C ASP A 178 -0.98 -5.18 14.18
N GLY A 179 -1.81 -5.37 13.15
CA GLY A 179 -1.42 -6.12 11.96
C GLY A 179 -2.54 -6.35 10.96
N PHE A 180 -2.21 -7.16 9.96
CA PHE A 180 -3.14 -7.67 8.96
C PHE A 180 -3.42 -9.16 9.17
N ILE A 181 -4.69 -9.56 9.11
CA ILE A 181 -5.04 -10.95 8.78
C ILE A 181 -4.98 -11.08 7.26
N ASP A 182 -4.17 -12.03 6.81
CA ASP A 182 -3.96 -12.42 5.43
C ASP A 182 -4.95 -13.52 5.03
N LEU A 183 -6.11 -13.09 4.55
CA LEU A 183 -7.24 -13.94 4.21
C LEU A 183 -7.20 -14.35 2.73
N GLN A 184 -7.21 -15.66 2.47
CA GLN A 184 -7.19 -16.19 1.10
C GLN A 184 -8.53 -15.98 0.37
N ILE A 185 -8.49 -16.05 -0.95
CA ILE A 185 -9.70 -15.97 -1.80
C ILE A 185 -10.67 -17.09 -1.40
N GLY A 186 -11.96 -16.76 -1.27
CA GLY A 186 -12.97 -17.75 -0.89
C GLY A 186 -13.02 -18.09 0.61
N GLN A 187 -12.06 -17.63 1.42
CA GLN A 187 -11.98 -17.98 2.83
C GLN A 187 -12.97 -17.17 3.67
N THR A 188 -13.59 -17.85 4.64
CA THR A 188 -14.34 -17.24 5.75
C THR A 188 -13.64 -17.57 7.07
N ILE A 189 -14.01 -16.85 8.13
CA ILE A 189 -13.45 -17.05 9.48
C ILE A 189 -14.59 -17.25 10.46
N GLN A 190 -14.44 -18.21 11.37
CA GLN A 190 -15.20 -18.34 12.61
C GLN A 190 -14.29 -18.08 13.81
N PRO A 191 -14.85 -17.77 14.99
CA PRO A 191 -14.07 -17.71 16.22
C PRO A 191 -13.27 -18.99 16.44
N ASP A 192 -12.07 -18.82 16.97
CA ASP A 192 -11.05 -19.84 17.24
C ASP A 192 -10.41 -20.52 16.02
N ASP A 193 -10.82 -20.17 14.79
CA ASP A 193 -10.11 -20.59 13.57
C ASP A 193 -8.68 -20.05 13.56
N TRP A 194 -7.77 -20.83 12.98
CA TRP A 194 -6.41 -20.38 12.71
C TRP A 194 -6.39 -19.45 11.50
N VAL A 195 -5.83 -18.26 11.70
CA VAL A 195 -5.62 -17.25 10.67
C VAL A 195 -4.15 -16.90 10.55
N ARG A 196 -3.75 -16.49 9.34
CA ARG A 196 -2.40 -16.01 9.08
C ARG A 196 -2.34 -14.52 9.41
N PHE A 197 -1.61 -14.16 10.46
CA PHE A 197 -1.49 -12.78 10.94
C PHE A 197 -0.11 -12.19 10.63
N ILE A 198 -0.08 -11.01 10.03
CA ILE A 198 1.13 -10.24 9.71
C ILE A 198 1.18 -9.04 10.66
N PRO A 199 2.00 -9.08 11.72
CA PRO A 199 2.15 -7.97 12.65
C PRO A 199 2.70 -6.72 11.94
N PHE A 200 2.27 -5.54 12.37
CA PHE A 200 2.81 -4.28 11.88
C PHE A 200 4.30 -4.11 12.22
N SER A 201 4.78 -4.69 13.32
CA SER A 201 6.21 -4.75 13.62
C SER A 201 7.05 -5.43 12.53
N GLU A 202 6.45 -6.32 11.72
CA GLU A 202 7.15 -6.96 10.58
C GLU A 202 7.15 -6.10 9.31
N VAL A 203 6.35 -5.02 9.25
CA VAL A 203 6.15 -4.21 8.04
C VAL A 203 6.35 -2.70 8.22
N LEU A 204 6.52 -2.19 9.44
CA LEU A 204 6.72 -0.75 9.69
C LEU A 204 8.18 -0.36 9.91
N GLY A 205 9.06 -1.31 10.26
CA GLY A 205 10.46 -1.02 10.60
C GLY A 205 10.60 -0.65 12.07
#